data_AF-A0A3N5JUK1-F1
#
_entry.id   AF-A0A3N5JUK1-F1
#
_cell.length_a   1.000
_cell.length_b   1.000
_cell.length_c   1.000
_cell.angle_alpha   90.00
_cell.angle_beta   90.00
_cell.angle_gamma   90.00
#
_symmetry.space_group_name_H-M   'P 1'
#
loop_
_entity.id
_entity.type
_entity.pdbx_description
1 polymer ?
#
loop_
_entity_poly.entity_id
_entity_poly.type
_entity_poly.pdbx_seq_one_letter_code
_entity_poly.pdbx_strand_id
1 'polypeptide(L)'
;MRTRPGNPYPLGATWDGSGVNFSLFSENATGVELCLFDGTGGNEEAARIRMTEQTDLVWHVYLPEVRPGQRYGYRVNGPYDPANGHRFNPSKLLLDPYAKAIDGT
;
A
#
# COMPACT_ATOMS: atom_id res chain seq x y z
N MET A 1 14.43 -4.99 -1.32
CA MET A 1 14.14 -3.60 -1.76
C MET A 1 14.42 -2.68 -0.59
N ARG A 2 15.06 -1.52 -0.78
CA ARG A 2 15.33 -0.58 0.33
C ARG A 2 14.11 0.28 0.59
N THR A 3 13.75 0.43 1.87
CA THR A 3 12.67 1.32 2.30
C THR A 3 13.24 2.56 2.98
N ARG A 4 12.52 3.66 2.86
CA ARG A 4 12.72 4.89 3.65
C ARG A 4 11.39 5.28 4.29
N PRO A 5 11.40 6.14 5.32
CA PRO A 5 10.18 6.49 6.03
C PRO A 5 9.07 7.04 5.12
N GLY A 6 9.43 7.87 4.15
CA GLY A 6 8.44 8.57 3.32
C GLY A 6 7.71 9.65 4.12
N ASN A 7 6.56 10.08 3.59
CA ASN A 7 5.74 11.13 4.19
C ASN A 7 4.27 10.68 4.26
N PRO A 8 3.48 11.14 5.25
CA PRO A 8 2.05 10.83 5.32
C PRO A 8 1.24 11.51 4.21
N TYR A 9 1.77 12.57 3.59
CA TYR A 9 1.10 13.30 2.52
C TYR A 9 2.01 13.52 1.31
N PRO A 10 1.42 13.61 0.09
CA PRO A 10 -0.01 13.39 -0.21
C PRO A 10 -0.43 11.91 -0.10
N LEU A 11 -1.74 11.67 0.03
CA LEU A 11 -2.30 10.31 0.07
C LEU A 11 -2.20 9.61 -1.29
N GLY A 12 -2.02 8.29 -1.25
CA GLY A 12 -1.79 7.42 -2.40
C GLY A 12 -0.33 7.26 -2.80
N ALA A 13 -0.09 6.74 -4.00
CA ALA A 13 1.23 6.62 -4.59
C ALA A 13 1.63 7.89 -5.37
N THR A 14 2.75 8.52 -5.00
CA THR A 14 3.27 9.74 -5.63
C THR A 14 4.73 9.56 -6.03
N TRP A 15 5.02 9.74 -7.32
CA TRP A 15 6.38 9.72 -7.86
C TRP A 15 7.01 11.12 -7.79
N ASP A 16 8.23 11.22 -7.25
CA ASP A 16 8.94 12.49 -7.04
C ASP A 16 10.13 12.70 -8.00
N GLY A 17 10.30 11.83 -8.99
CA GLY A 17 11.47 11.82 -9.88
C GLY A 17 12.54 10.79 -9.49
N SER A 18 12.65 10.45 -8.20
CA SER A 18 13.68 9.57 -7.65
C SER A 18 13.14 8.26 -7.09
N GLY A 19 11.85 8.21 -6.75
CA GLY A 19 11.19 7.05 -6.18
C GLY A 19 9.70 7.32 -5.98
N VAL A 20 9.00 6.38 -5.34
CA VAL A 20 7.57 6.53 -5.05
C VAL A 20 7.31 6.54 -3.56
N ASN A 21 6.59 7.57 -3.11
CA ASN A 21 6.02 7.64 -1.77
C ASN A 21 4.62 7.01 -1.79
N PHE A 22 4.37 6.05 -0.89
CA PHE A 22 3.07 5.43 -0.69
C PHE A 22 2.50 5.87 0.65
N SER A 23 1.26 6.32 0.66
CA SER A 23 0.57 6.78 1.88
C SER A 23 -0.88 6.30 1.91
N LEU A 24 -1.27 5.57 2.96
CA LEU A 24 -2.60 4.99 3.11
C LEU A 24 -3.19 5.36 4.48
N PHE A 25 -4.34 6.05 4.47
CA PHE A 25 -5.10 6.29 5.70
C PHE A 25 -5.77 4.99 6.17
N SER A 26 -5.57 4.63 7.45
CA SER A 26 -6.37 3.62 8.12
C SER A 26 -6.29 3.76 9.64
N GLU A 27 -7.38 4.24 10.24
CA GLU A 27 -7.51 4.43 11.70
C GLU A 27 -7.45 3.12 12.49
N ASN A 28 -8.14 2.09 12.00
CA ASN A 28 -8.34 0.83 12.75
C ASN A 28 -7.40 -0.31 12.33
N ALA A 29 -6.47 -0.05 11.40
CA ALA A 29 -5.52 -1.07 10.98
C ALA A 29 -4.47 -1.33 12.08
N THR A 30 -4.12 -2.60 12.27
CA THR A 30 -3.01 -3.02 13.14
C THR A 30 -1.73 -3.31 12.35
N GLY A 31 -1.81 -3.30 11.03
CA GLY A 31 -0.66 -3.42 10.14
C GLY A 31 -1.05 -3.28 8.68
N VAL A 32 -0.20 -2.62 7.90
CA VAL A 32 -0.37 -2.47 6.46
C VAL A 32 0.82 -3.07 5.73
N GLU A 33 0.54 -3.85 4.70
CA GLU A 33 1.53 -4.39 3.79
C GLU A 33 1.26 -3.85 2.38
N LEU A 34 2.28 -3.24 1.77
CA LEU A 34 2.31 -2.84 0.37
C LEU A 34 2.77 -4.05 -0.46
N CYS A 35 1.91 -4.53 -1.36
CA CYS A 35 2.18 -5.63 -2.27
C CYS A 35 2.54 -5.07 -3.65
N LEU A 36 3.72 -5.43 -4.17
CA LEU A 36 4.17 -5.09 -5.52
C LEU A 36 4.04 -6.29 -6.44
N PHE A 37 3.68 -6.05 -7.70
CA PHE A 37 3.48 -7.08 -8.71
C PHE A 37 4.34 -6.82 -9.94
N ASP A 38 4.83 -7.89 -10.58
CA ASP A 38 5.60 -7.75 -11.80
C ASP A 38 4.72 -7.44 -13.01
N GLY A 39 5.18 -6.54 -13.87
CA GLY A 39 4.44 -6.09 -15.06
C GLY A 39 4.39 -7.13 -16.18
N THR A 40 5.23 -8.17 -16.15
CA THR A 40 5.33 -9.21 -17.18
C THR A 40 4.31 -10.32 -16.97
N GLY A 41 3.02 -9.99 -17.13
CA GLY A 41 1.94 -10.96 -17.38
C GLY A 41 1.53 -11.91 -16.25
N GLY A 42 2.15 -11.83 -15.07
CA GLY A 42 1.78 -12.63 -13.90
C GLY A 42 0.95 -11.84 -12.87
N ASN A 43 0.03 -12.54 -12.19
CA ASN A 43 -0.62 -12.04 -10.97
C ASN A 43 0.22 -12.34 -9.70
N GLU A 44 1.51 -12.64 -9.89
CA GLU A 44 2.40 -13.03 -8.79
C GLU A 44 2.88 -11.79 -8.03
N GLU A 45 2.76 -11.87 -6.72
CA GLU A 45 3.26 -10.85 -5.79
C GLU A 45 4.79 -10.94 -5.75
N ALA A 46 5.46 -10.00 -6.40
CA ALA A 46 6.92 -9.95 -6.53
C ALA A 46 7.61 -9.54 -5.23
N ALA A 47 6.96 -8.66 -4.46
CA ALA A 47 7.45 -8.23 -3.16
C ALA A 47 6.31 -7.80 -2.25
N ARG A 48 6.53 -8.01 -0.95
CA ARG A 48 5.68 -7.47 0.11
C ARG A 48 6.50 -6.62 1.06
N ILE A 49 6.06 -5.39 1.29
CA ILE A 49 6.71 -4.41 2.14
C ILE A 49 5.78 -4.11 3.31
N ARG A 50 6.18 -4.51 4.51
CA ARG A 50 5.50 -4.08 5.74
C ARG A 50 5.76 -2.60 5.95
N MET A 51 4.69 -1.81 6.09
CA MET A 51 4.78 -0.39 6.42
C MET A 51 4.97 -0.25 7.93
N THR A 52 6.09 0.35 8.35
CA THR A 52 6.44 0.55 9.76
C THR A 52 6.14 1.95 10.26
N GLU A 53 6.11 2.92 9.35
CA GLU A 53 5.86 4.30 9.70
C GLU A 53 4.37 4.63 9.65
N GLN A 54 3.91 5.34 10.67
CA GLN A 54 2.55 5.82 10.79
C GLN A 54 2.55 7.20 11.45
N THR A 55 1.94 8.18 10.79
CA THR A 55 1.75 9.54 11.32
C THR A 55 0.28 9.93 11.12
N ASP A 56 -0.39 10.39 12.17
CA ASP A 56 -1.80 10.80 12.13
C ASP A 56 -2.73 9.79 11.43
N LEU A 57 -2.60 8.51 11.80
CA LEU A 57 -3.38 7.38 11.25
C LEU A 57 -3.09 7.07 9.77
N VAL A 58 -2.09 7.72 9.17
CA VAL A 58 -1.63 7.45 7.81
C VAL A 58 -0.36 6.60 7.86
N TRP A 59 -0.46 5.41 7.27
CA TRP A 59 0.67 4.52 7.05
C TRP A 59 1.46 5.02 5.85
N HIS A 60 2.78 5.10 5.95
CA HIS A 60 3.60 5.53 4.81
C HIS A 60 4.91 4.77 4.65
N VAL A 61 5.40 4.71 3.41
CA VAL A 61 6.71 4.17 3.05
C VAL A 61 7.19 4.79 1.73
N TYR A 62 8.50 4.97 1.59
CA TYR A 62 9.11 5.43 0.35
C TYR A 62 10.04 4.38 -0.26
N LEU A 63 9.90 4.15 -1.56
CA LEU A 63 10.66 3.17 -2.34
C LEU A 63 11.46 3.87 -3.46
N PRO A 64 12.79 4.07 -3.29
CA PRO A 64 13.66 4.68 -4.31
C PRO A 64 13.73 3.91 -5.64
N GLU A 65 13.49 2.61 -5.63
CA GLU A 65 13.63 1.75 -6.81
C GLU A 65 12.36 1.70 -7.67
N VAL A 66 11.21 2.12 -7.13
CA VAL A 66 9.92 2.06 -7.82
C VAL A 66 9.79 3.20 -8.83
N ARG A 67 9.13 2.94 -9.96
CA ARG A 67 8.91 3.87 -11.07
C ARG A 67 7.42 3.91 -11.47
N PRO A 68 6.97 4.96 -12.19
CA PRO A 68 5.64 4.99 -12.77
C PRO A 68 5.35 3.74 -13.60
N GLY A 69 4.13 3.21 -13.50
CA GLY A 69 3.73 1.93 -14.12
C GLY A 69 3.85 0.71 -13.20
N GLN A 70 4.44 0.85 -12.01
CA GLN A 70 4.44 -0.21 -11.00
C GLN A 70 3.01 -0.57 -10.57
N ARG A 71 2.65 -1.85 -10.72
CA ARG A 71 1.41 -2.41 -10.17
C ARG A 71 1.57 -2.68 -8.68
N TYR A 72 0.57 -2.30 -7.90
CA TYR A 72 0.57 -2.50 -6.46
C TYR A 72 -0.84 -2.65 -5.89
N GLY A 73 -0.91 -3.14 -4.66
CA GLY A 73 -2.10 -3.13 -3.82
C GLY A 73 -1.72 -3.20 -2.34
N TYR A 74 -2.71 -3.24 -1.46
CA TYR A 74 -2.49 -3.34 -0.02
C TYR A 74 -3.12 -4.59 0.57
N ARG A 75 -2.49 -5.13 1.60
CA ARG A 75 -3.12 -6.04 2.57
C ARG A 75 -3.15 -5.35 3.91
N VAL A 76 -4.33 -5.31 4.51
CA VAL A 76 -4.55 -4.56 5.75
C VAL A 76 -5.00 -5.51 6.84
N ASN A 77 -4.21 -5.56 7.90
CA ASN A 77 -4.48 -6.30 9.12
C ASN A 77 -5.28 -5.43 10.09
N GLY A 78 -6.14 -6.06 10.88
CA GLY A 78 -6.97 -5.41 11.89
C GLY A 78 -7.99 -6.40 12.45
N PRO A 79 -8.88 -5.95 13.34
CA PRO A 79 -9.92 -6.80 13.92
C PRO A 79 -10.90 -7.30 12.85
N TYR A 80 -11.25 -8.59 12.91
CA TYR A 80 -12.42 -9.12 12.21
C TYR A 80 -13.54 -9.29 13.22
N ASP A 81 -14.34 -8.24 13.38
CA ASP A 81 -15.51 -8.18 14.26
C ASP A 81 -16.69 -7.55 13.50
N PRO A 82 -17.40 -8.34 12.68
CA PRO A 82 -18.49 -7.84 11.86
C PRO A 82 -19.66 -7.24 12.65
N ALA A 83 -19.84 -7.62 13.92
CA ALA A 83 -20.89 -7.09 14.78
C ALA A 83 -20.66 -5.61 15.13
N ASN A 84 -19.39 -5.22 15.26
CA ASN A 84 -18.96 -3.83 15.45
C ASN A 84 -18.47 -3.16 14.15
N GLY A 85 -18.74 -3.77 12.99
CA GLY A 85 -18.41 -3.23 11.67
C GLY A 85 -16.97 -3.43 11.20
N HIS A 86 -16.08 -3.99 12.03
CA HIS A 86 -14.70 -4.27 11.64
C HIS A 86 -14.60 -5.52 10.74
N ARG A 87 -14.07 -5.36 9.53
CA ARG A 87 -14.03 -6.41 8.50
C ARG A 87 -12.65 -6.60 7.89
N PHE A 88 -11.59 -6.37 8.67
CA PHE A 88 -10.23 -6.54 8.18
C PHE A 88 -9.97 -8.00 7.80
N ASN A 89 -9.44 -8.21 6.60
CA ASN A 89 -9.13 -9.53 6.08
C ASN A 89 -7.85 -9.46 5.23
N PRO A 90 -6.67 -9.73 5.79
CA PRO A 90 -5.40 -9.60 5.09
C PRO A 90 -5.24 -10.60 3.93
N SER A 91 -6.07 -11.65 3.87
CA SER A 91 -6.10 -12.57 2.73
C SER A 91 -6.66 -11.91 1.46
N LYS A 92 -7.35 -10.78 1.56
CA LYS A 92 -7.85 -10.01 0.42
C LYS A 92 -6.86 -8.92 0.03
N LEU A 93 -6.52 -8.87 -1.26
CA LEU A 93 -5.78 -7.76 -1.84
C LEU A 93 -6.74 -6.59 -2.05
N LEU A 94 -6.36 -5.41 -1.57
CA LEU A 94 -7.15 -4.19 -1.64
C LEU A 94 -6.52 -3.22 -2.64
N LEU A 95 -7.36 -2.48 -3.36
CA LEU A 95 -6.94 -1.34 -4.17
C LEU A 95 -6.64 -0.14 -3.28
N ASP A 96 -5.72 0.72 -3.73
CA ASP A 96 -5.50 2.02 -3.11
C ASP A 96 -6.71 2.93 -3.38
N PRO A 97 -7.40 3.46 -2.35
CA PRO A 97 -8.50 4.40 -2.52
C PRO A 97 -8.09 5.69 -3.26
N TYR A 98 -6.80 6.01 -3.28
CA TYR A 98 -6.21 7.19 -3.89
C TYR A 98 -5.47 6.90 -5.21
N ALA A 99 -5.56 5.67 -5.73
CA ALA A 99 -4.97 5.26 -7.00
C ALA A 99 -5.34 6.25 -8.13
N LYS A 100 -4.35 6.62 -8.94
CA LYS A 100 -4.56 7.49 -10.11
C LYS A 100 -4.90 6.72 -11.39
N ALA A 101 -4.63 5.41 -11.39
CA ALA A 101 -4.97 4.48 -12.45
C ALA A 101 -5.21 3.10 -11.82
N ILE A 102 -6.20 2.37 -12.34
CA ILE A 102 -6.48 0.99 -11.96
C ILE A 102 -6.26 0.15 -13.20
N ASP A 103 -5.50 -0.93 -13.05
CA ASP A 103 -5.29 -1.91 -14.10
C ASP A 103 -6.29 -3.07 -13.92
N GLY A 104 -7.09 -3.32 -14.95
CA GLY A 104 -8.12 -4.35 -14.98
C GLY A 104 -8.60 -4.54 -16.41
N THR A 105 -8.63 -5.78 -16.87
CA THR A 105 -9.24 -6.20 -18.13
C THR A 105 -10.73 -6.44 -17.98
#